data_AF-A0A2V7P6B0-F1
#
_entry.id   AF-A0A2V7P6B0-F1
#
_cell.length_a   1.000
_cell.length_b   1.000
_cell.length_c   1.000
_cell.angle_alpha   90.00
_cell.angle_beta   90.00
_cell.angle_gamma   90.00
#
_symmetry.space_group_name_H-M   'P 1'
#
loop_
_entity.id
_entity.type
_entity.pdbx_description
1 polymer ?
#
loop_
_entity_poly.entity_id
_entity_poly.type
_entity_poly.pdbx_seq_one_letter_code
_entity_poly.pdbx_strand_id
1 'polypeptide(L)' 'MDLGLAGRVALVCGSTKGLGRAVAKTLAQEGA' A
#
# COMPACT_ATOMS: atom_id res chain seq x y z
N MET A 1 -8.59 4.83 -6.49
CA MET A 1 -9.40 5.98 -6.04
C MET A 1 -8.45 7.17 -6.00
N ASP A 2 -8.83 8.34 -5.48
CA ASP A 2 -7.84 9.41 -5.24
C ASP A 2 -7.63 9.55 -3.72
N LEU A 3 -6.63 8.83 -3.19
CA LEU A 3 -6.26 8.89 -1.77
C LEU A 3 -5.23 9.98 -1.44
N GLY A 4 -4.71 10.72 -2.43
CA GLY A 4 -3.61 11.67 -2.19
C GLY A 4 -2.33 11.03 -1.64
N LEU A 5 -2.10 9.75 -1.99
CA LEU A 5 -0.98 8.95 -1.52
C LEU A 5 0.25 9.02 -2.45
N ALA A 6 0.09 9.54 -3.66
CA ALA A 6 1.16 9.71 -4.63
C ALA A 6 2.40 10.41 -4.03
N GLY A 7 3.55 9.74 -4.10
CA GLY A 7 4.84 10.24 -3.63
C GLY A 7 5.05 10.14 -2.11
N ARG A 8 4.11 9.55 -1.36
CA ARG A 8 4.32 9.21 0.05
C ARG A 8 5.09 7.89 0.16
N VAL A 9 5.53 7.57 1.38
CA VAL A 9 6.20 6.28 1.68
C VAL A 9 5.39 5.57 2.76
N ALA A 10 4.98 4.33 2.49
CA ALA A 10 4.25 3.49 3.44
C ALA A 10 5.03 2.23 3.87
N LEU A 11 5.11 1.98 5.18
CA LEU A 11 5.64 0.74 5.75
C LEU A 11 4.47 -0.21 6.09
N VAL A 12 4.46 -1.41 5.51
CA VAL A 12 3.47 -2.46 5.81
C VAL A 12 4.15 -3.69 6.41
N CYS A 13 3.97 -3.91 7.71
CA CYS A 13 4.46 -5.09 8.42
C CYS A 13 3.68 -6.35 8.02
N GLY A 14 4.34 -7.50 7.91
CA GLY A 14 3.68 -8.78 7.62
C GLY A 14 3.05 -8.86 6.23
N SER A 15 3.64 -8.23 5.21
CA SER A 15 3.06 -8.04 3.88
C SER A 15 3.33 -9.15 2.86
N THR A 16 3.87 -10.30 3.28
CA THR A 16 4.23 -11.39 2.36
C THR A 16 3.01 -12.18 1.85
N LYS A 17 1.91 -12.21 2.61
CA LYS A 17 0.66 -12.92 2.25
C LYS A 17 -0.57 -12.35 2.94
N GLY A 18 -1.76 -12.83 2.54
CA GLY A 18 -3.03 -12.46 3.16
C GLY A 18 -3.33 -10.96 3.07
N LEU A 19 -3.90 -10.41 4.14
CA LEU A 19 -4.30 -9.01 4.22
C LEU A 19 -3.14 -8.04 4.06
N GLY A 20 -1.98 -8.33 4.68
CA GLY A 20 -0.80 -7.46 4.57
C GLY A 20 -0.35 -7.28 3.11
N ARG A 21 -0.41 -8.35 2.31
CA ARG A 21 -0.10 -8.29 0.88
C ARG A 21 -1.14 -7.48 0.10
N ALA A 22 -2.42 -7.63 0.43
CA ALA A 22 -3.48 -6.88 -0.23
C ALA A 22 -3.35 -5.38 0.04
N VAL A 23 -3.13 -4.99 1.30
CA VAL A 23 -2.92 -3.59 1.70
C VAL A 23 -1.70 -2.99 1.01
N ALA A 24 -0.56 -3.69 1.00
CA ALA A 24 0.65 -3.21 0.33
C ALA A 24 0.44 -2.98 -1.18
N LYS A 25 -0.32 -3.87 -1.85
CA LYS A 25 -0.66 -3.69 -3.27
C LYS A 25 -1.55 -2.47 -3.51
N THR A 26 -2.58 -2.27 -2.69
CA THR A 26 -3.47 -1.12 -2.82
C THR A 26 -2.72 0.20 -2.59
N LEU A 27 -1.87 0.28 -1.57
CA LEU A 27 -1.06 1.47 -1.32
C LEU A 27 -0.13 1.81 -2.50
N ALA A 28 0.54 0.80 -3.06
CA ALA A 28 1.40 0.98 -4.22
C ALA A 28 0.61 1.43 -5.48
N GLN A 29 -0.61 0.91 -5.68
CA GLN A 29 -1.48 1.34 -6.77
C GLN A 29 -1.91 2.81 -6.66
N GLU A 30 -2.00 3.32 -5.43
CA GLU A 30 -2.37 4.70 -5.13
C GLU A 30 -1.14 5.63 -5.07
N GLY A 31 0.05 5.08 -5.35
CA GLY A 31 1.30 5.83 -5.49
C GLY A 31 2.06 6.14 -4.21
N ALA A 32 1.70 5.48 -3.09
CA ALA A 32 2.47 5.50 -1.83
C ALA A 32 3.64 4.49 -1.82
#